data_AF-A0A1M6NSV2-F1
#
_entry.id   AF-A0A1M6NSV2-F1
#
_cell.length_a   1.000
_cell.length_b   1.000
_cell.length_c   1.000
_cell.angle_alpha   90.00
_cell.angle_beta   90.00
_cell.angle_gamma   90.00
#
_symmetry.space_group_name_H-M   'P 1'
#
loop_
_entity.id
_entity.type
_entity.pdbx_description
1 polymer ?
#
loop_
_entity_poly.entity_id
_entity_poly.type
_entity_poly.pdbx_seq_one_letter_code
_entity_poly.pdbx_strand_id
1 'polypeptide(L)'
;MNKKVIALTILLVLSFCLQGLALEVPGYEGGIKNETLYKEVVFITGEPIILEGTLDISVRERSNQVTERYTYKLENIEQKAKMSRTVTVTKDLKVNGDQTTASASISSFKETLDVAGVKYEANEKSYQWSKADVYQNKPGVTYFAGNWDGRKTYTINRNQGKVMVETRGNAVGYEHYWGTTETQSISYYVDSERKIRIGDEDETIRWQGTAAVDAVHNRTRDFSYESNQPTQISFRGGYLLTEQQENVLKVTYDLPRLDADGNVRSQRNVGTRSFSIDTNPVNQRLSIPNMRDVSGHWAEKDILLLTSMDALTTKSSYFGPSLPMNRGDFARAIATVMGLRQEEAAQKTRTTKAAEEPQIFTDVTKEDPNKKYIASVYEKGIMQGVGKDRFSPNQALTRAQAVTVLITTLGFENLAPIQQYSTGFRDDGQIPLWAKDAVYMAKELGLVQGTDEGYFQPNKVLTKAEAAAMMTNFIRYLQEDLRYDYRERILNF
;
A
#
# COMPACT_ATOMS: atom_id res chain seq x y z
N MET A 1 -23.33 -9.72 55.23
CA MET A 1 -22.64 -8.60 54.55
C MET A 1 -21.92 -9.13 53.32
N ASN A 2 -22.59 -9.10 52.16
CA ASN A 2 -22.05 -9.59 50.90
C ASN A 2 -21.17 -8.50 50.27
N LYS A 3 -19.84 -8.67 50.25
CA LYS A 3 -18.95 -7.86 49.43
C LYS A 3 -18.84 -8.51 48.05
N LYS A 4 -19.54 -7.91 47.08
CA LYS A 4 -19.36 -8.22 45.65
C LYS A 4 -17.95 -7.77 45.25
N VAL A 5 -17.11 -8.72 44.84
CA VAL A 5 -15.86 -8.47 44.13
C VAL A 5 -16.26 -7.99 42.73
N ILE A 6 -16.09 -6.70 42.47
CA ILE A 6 -16.21 -6.13 41.12
C ILE A 6 -14.90 -6.48 40.41
N ALA A 7 -14.95 -7.52 39.59
CA ALA A 7 -13.91 -7.80 38.61
C ALA A 7 -13.94 -6.68 37.56
N LEU A 8 -13.08 -5.69 37.74
CA LEU A 8 -12.84 -4.64 36.76
C LEU A 8 -12.03 -5.27 35.63
N THR A 9 -12.72 -5.84 34.65
CA THR A 9 -12.14 -6.21 33.36
C THR A 9 -11.75 -4.91 32.66
N ILE A 10 -10.50 -4.49 32.87
CA ILE A 10 -9.88 -3.40 32.12
C ILE A 10 -9.66 -3.93 30.70
N LEU A 11 -10.70 -3.81 29.88
CA LEU A 11 -10.60 -3.89 28.43
C LEU A 11 -9.83 -2.64 28.01
N LEU A 12 -8.51 -2.71 28.05
CA LEU A 12 -7.63 -1.71 27.45
C LEU A 12 -7.82 -1.83 25.94
N VAL A 13 -8.87 -1.17 25.44
CA VAL A 13 -9.04 -0.90 24.02
C VAL A 13 -7.85 -0.03 23.65
N LEU A 14 -6.78 -0.65 23.14
CA LEU A 14 -5.83 0.04 22.31
C LEU A 14 -6.66 0.64 21.17
N SER A 15 -7.04 1.90 21.33
CA SER A 15 -7.19 2.81 20.21
C SER A 15 -5.79 2.96 19.61
N PHE A 16 -5.32 1.93 18.92
CA PHE A 16 -4.59 2.16 17.70
C PHE A 16 -5.55 2.99 16.85
N CYS A 17 -5.24 4.28 16.71
CA CYS A 17 -5.70 5.00 15.56
C CYS A 17 -5.30 4.14 14.36
N LEU A 18 -6.29 3.57 13.68
CA LEU A 18 -6.20 3.09 12.29
C LEU A 18 -6.02 4.26 11.31
N GLN A 19 -5.54 5.41 11.80
CA GLN A 19 -5.21 6.56 10.98
C GLN A 19 -3.89 6.26 10.27
N GLY A 20 -4.01 5.60 9.13
CA GLY A 20 -2.97 5.51 8.11
C GLY A 20 -2.46 4.10 7.87
N LEU A 21 -3.29 3.16 7.38
CA LEU A 21 -2.81 1.87 6.86
C LEU A 21 -3.74 1.29 5.76
N ALA A 22 -4.31 2.16 4.93
CA ALA A 22 -4.87 1.71 3.65
C ALA A 22 -4.62 2.83 2.63
N LEU A 23 -4.02 2.47 1.50
CA LEU A 23 -4.03 3.31 0.31
C LEU A 23 -5.47 3.79 0.06
N GLU A 24 -5.70 5.10 0.07
CA GLU A 24 -6.99 5.64 -0.34
C GLU A 24 -7.13 5.47 -1.85
N VAL A 25 -7.63 4.30 -2.27
CA VAL A 25 -8.16 4.14 -3.62
C VAL A 25 -9.09 5.32 -3.86
N PRO A 26 -8.91 6.05 -4.98
CA PRO A 26 -9.66 7.27 -5.25
C PRO A 26 -11.15 7.14 -5.00
N GLY A 27 -11.73 6.03 -5.45
CA GLY A 27 -13.15 5.75 -5.35
C GLY A 27 -13.45 4.34 -4.89
N TYR A 28 -14.73 4.00 -4.98
CA TYR A 28 -15.23 2.65 -4.74
C TYR A 28 -15.33 1.80 -6.03
N GLU A 29 -15.02 2.42 -7.18
CA GLU A 29 -14.97 1.85 -8.54
C GLU A 29 -13.64 2.29 -9.21
N GLY A 30 -13.22 1.62 -10.28
CA GLY A 30 -11.85 1.67 -10.85
C GLY A 30 -11.50 2.93 -11.63
N GLY A 31 -11.74 4.12 -11.09
CA GLY A 31 -11.20 5.38 -11.61
C GLY A 31 -9.81 5.71 -11.07
N ILE A 32 -9.21 6.79 -11.57
CA ILE A 32 -7.90 7.30 -11.13
C ILE A 32 -8.00 8.75 -10.65
N LYS A 33 -7.21 9.15 -9.65
CA LYS A 33 -7.14 10.55 -9.17
C LYS A 33 -5.72 11.05 -9.00
N ASN A 34 -5.56 12.36 -9.00
CA ASN A 34 -4.49 13.06 -8.27
C ASN A 34 -5.10 14.05 -7.26
N GLU A 35 -4.36 15.08 -6.86
CA GLU A 35 -4.77 16.05 -5.85
C GLU A 35 -6.00 16.90 -6.25
N THR A 36 -6.27 17.02 -7.55
CA THR A 36 -7.31 17.95 -8.06
C THR A 36 -8.29 17.32 -9.03
N LEU A 37 -7.88 16.23 -9.70
CA LEU A 37 -8.60 15.64 -10.80
C LEU A 37 -8.89 14.17 -10.53
N TYR A 38 -10.13 13.76 -10.75
CA TYR A 38 -10.55 12.37 -10.85
C TYR A 38 -10.99 12.07 -12.29
N LYS A 39 -10.72 10.84 -12.76
CA LYS A 39 -11.10 10.35 -14.09
C LYS A 39 -11.66 8.94 -14.01
N GLU A 40 -12.78 8.70 -14.69
CA GLU A 40 -13.34 7.36 -14.90
C GLU A 40 -13.93 7.21 -16.31
N VAL A 41 -14.29 5.99 -16.69
CA VAL A 41 -14.98 5.72 -17.95
C VAL A 41 -16.30 5.01 -17.69
N VAL A 42 -17.35 5.48 -18.35
CA VAL A 42 -18.70 4.91 -18.27
C VAL A 42 -19.12 4.36 -19.64
N PHE A 43 -19.85 3.25 -19.65
CA PHE A 43 -20.18 2.51 -20.87
C PHE A 43 -21.69 2.44 -21.19
N ILE A 44 -22.53 3.12 -20.41
CA ILE A 44 -23.99 2.93 -20.42
C ILE A 44 -24.72 3.52 -21.64
N THR A 45 -24.01 4.25 -22.50
CA THR A 45 -24.56 4.87 -23.71
C THR A 45 -24.29 4.09 -24.99
N GLY A 46 -23.53 2.98 -24.92
CA GLY A 46 -23.06 2.24 -26.09
C GLY A 46 -21.75 2.79 -26.67
N GLU A 47 -21.23 3.87 -26.12
CA GLU A 47 -19.89 4.39 -26.39
C GLU A 47 -19.17 4.68 -25.07
N PRO A 48 -17.83 4.53 -25.00
CA PRO A 48 -17.11 4.92 -23.80
C PRO A 48 -17.18 6.44 -23.60
N ILE A 49 -17.65 6.86 -22.44
CA ILE A 49 -17.66 8.26 -22.00
C ILE A 49 -16.58 8.44 -20.94
N ILE A 50 -15.56 9.22 -21.28
CA ILE A 50 -14.49 9.56 -20.34
C ILE A 50 -14.95 10.75 -19.52
N LEU A 51 -15.15 10.56 -18.22
CA LEU A 51 -15.62 11.59 -17.31
C LEU A 51 -14.47 12.07 -16.43
N GLU A 52 -14.36 13.38 -16.28
CA GLU A 52 -13.33 14.05 -15.50
C GLU A 52 -13.93 15.09 -14.56
N GLY A 53 -13.34 15.27 -13.38
CA GLY A 53 -13.79 16.29 -12.43
C GLY A 53 -13.28 16.05 -11.02
N THR A 54 -14.13 16.28 -10.02
CA THR A 54 -13.73 16.21 -8.60
C THR A 54 -14.31 14.99 -7.89
N LEU A 55 -13.54 14.50 -6.92
CA LEU A 55 -13.95 13.44 -6.02
C LEU A 55 -13.59 13.82 -4.58
N ASP A 56 -14.62 14.05 -3.78
CA ASP A 56 -14.48 14.32 -2.35
C ASP A 56 -14.77 13.04 -1.55
N ILE A 57 -13.86 12.69 -0.64
CA ILE A 57 -13.95 11.50 0.22
C ILE A 57 -14.07 11.95 1.68
N SER A 58 -15.03 11.38 2.40
CA SER A 58 -15.19 11.57 3.84
C SER A 58 -15.22 10.23 4.55
N VAL A 59 -14.29 10.01 5.48
CA VAL A 59 -14.14 8.76 6.22
C VAL A 59 -14.59 8.95 7.67
N ARG A 60 -15.33 7.98 8.19
CA ARG A 60 -15.72 7.91 9.60
C ARG A 60 -15.47 6.51 10.14
N GLU A 61 -14.71 6.43 11.22
CA GLU A 61 -14.38 5.17 11.88
C GLU A 61 -15.13 5.03 13.21
N ARG A 62 -15.62 3.81 13.49
CA ARG A 62 -16.25 3.44 14.75
C ARG A 62 -15.89 2.00 15.09
N SER A 63 -14.98 1.80 16.06
CA SER A 63 -14.52 0.49 16.54
C SER A 63 -14.11 -0.46 15.39
N ASN A 64 -15.04 -1.27 14.88
CA ASN A 64 -14.80 -2.28 13.85
C ASN A 64 -15.54 -1.97 12.53
N GLN A 65 -16.01 -0.74 12.36
CA GLN A 65 -16.72 -0.33 11.16
C GLN A 65 -16.13 0.98 10.62
N VAL A 66 -15.88 1.00 9.31
CA VAL A 66 -15.46 2.18 8.57
C VAL A 66 -16.58 2.57 7.62
N THR A 67 -16.97 3.84 7.64
CA THR A 67 -17.95 4.40 6.70
C THR A 67 -17.25 5.43 5.83
N GLU A 68 -17.32 5.23 4.52
CA GLU A 68 -16.72 6.10 3.52
C GLU A 68 -17.81 6.70 2.66
N ARG A 69 -17.81 8.02 2.54
CA ARG A 69 -18.71 8.74 1.65
C ARG A 69 -17.91 9.35 0.51
N TYR A 70 -18.29 9.01 -0.70
CA TYR A 70 -17.69 9.52 -1.93
C TYR A 70 -18.68 10.45 -2.63
N THR A 71 -18.22 11.62 -3.07
CA THR A 71 -19.02 12.59 -3.80
C THR A 71 -18.31 12.99 -5.09
N TYR A 72 -18.91 12.65 -6.23
CA TYR A 72 -18.36 12.89 -7.56
C TYR A 72 -19.12 14.01 -8.26
N LYS A 73 -18.37 14.87 -8.95
CA LYS A 73 -18.87 15.86 -9.91
C LYS A 73 -18.00 15.80 -11.14
N LEU A 74 -18.47 15.09 -12.17
CA LEU A 74 -17.68 14.81 -13.37
C LEU A 74 -18.37 15.34 -14.62
N GLU A 75 -17.60 15.59 -15.66
CA GLU A 75 -18.11 16.01 -16.96
C GLU A 75 -17.26 15.49 -18.12
N ASN A 76 -17.86 15.50 -19.31
CA ASN A 76 -17.17 15.42 -20.58
C ASN A 76 -17.74 16.53 -21.48
N ILE A 77 -16.95 17.55 -21.77
CA ILE A 77 -17.42 18.72 -22.52
C ILE A 77 -17.73 18.36 -23.98
N GLU A 78 -16.90 17.51 -24.60
CA GLU A 78 -17.04 17.12 -26.02
C GLU A 78 -18.33 16.33 -26.26
N GLN A 79 -18.62 15.36 -25.39
CA GLN A 79 -19.82 14.52 -25.46
C GLN A 79 -21.03 15.14 -24.74
N LYS A 80 -20.91 16.37 -24.23
CA LYS A 80 -21.95 17.06 -23.44
C LYS A 80 -22.49 16.18 -22.29
N ALA A 81 -21.58 15.49 -21.61
CA ALA A 81 -21.90 14.60 -20.51
C ALA A 81 -21.64 15.29 -19.15
N LYS A 82 -22.54 15.11 -18.19
CA LYS A 82 -22.37 15.55 -16.80
C LYS A 82 -22.85 14.47 -15.85
N MET A 83 -22.04 14.16 -14.84
CA MET A 83 -22.36 13.16 -13.83
C MET A 83 -22.26 13.74 -12.42
N SER A 84 -23.26 13.43 -11.60
CA SER A 84 -23.21 13.60 -10.16
C SER A 84 -23.44 12.25 -9.51
N ARG A 85 -22.54 11.82 -8.62
CA ARG A 85 -22.68 10.57 -7.85
C ARG A 85 -22.41 10.85 -6.38
N THR A 86 -23.22 10.26 -5.51
CA THR A 86 -22.94 10.19 -4.08
C THR A 86 -23.16 8.76 -3.63
N VAL A 87 -22.16 8.19 -2.99
CA VAL A 87 -22.25 6.83 -2.44
C VAL A 87 -21.69 6.82 -1.02
N THR A 88 -22.35 6.07 -0.15
CA THR A 88 -21.85 5.75 1.18
C THR A 88 -21.62 4.25 1.22
N VAL A 89 -20.38 3.86 1.47
CA VAL A 89 -19.95 2.48 1.66
C VAL A 89 -19.69 2.25 3.14
N THR A 90 -20.22 1.15 3.66
CA THR A 90 -19.96 0.70 5.03
C THR A 90 -19.13 -0.57 4.96
N LYS A 91 -17.99 -0.59 5.65
CA LYS A 91 -17.05 -1.70 5.75
C LYS A 91 -17.03 -2.25 7.17
N ASP A 92 -17.34 -3.52 7.34
CA ASP A 92 -17.21 -4.23 8.62
C ASP A 92 -15.89 -5.00 8.64
N LEU A 93 -15.06 -4.73 9.65
CA LEU A 93 -13.73 -5.30 9.83
C LEU A 93 -13.75 -6.42 10.86
N LYS A 94 -13.04 -7.52 10.57
CA LYS A 94 -12.77 -8.60 11.51
C LYS A 94 -11.29 -8.91 11.52
N VAL A 95 -10.67 -8.85 12.69
CA VAL A 95 -9.26 -9.14 12.89
C VAL A 95 -9.12 -10.54 13.49
N ASN A 96 -8.23 -11.36 12.92
CA ASN A 96 -7.86 -12.68 13.41
C ASN A 96 -6.34 -12.86 13.26
N GLY A 97 -5.60 -12.64 14.34
CA GLY A 97 -4.14 -12.69 14.31
C GLY A 97 -3.55 -11.62 13.39
N ASP A 98 -2.70 -12.03 12.45
CA ASP A 98 -2.11 -11.16 11.44
C ASP A 98 -3.02 -10.96 10.21
N GLN A 99 -4.20 -11.57 10.18
CA GLN A 99 -5.17 -11.41 9.09
C GLN A 99 -6.32 -10.47 9.49
N THR A 100 -6.71 -9.58 8.58
CA THR A 100 -7.94 -8.78 8.70
C THR A 100 -8.82 -9.04 7.49
N THR A 101 -10.12 -9.29 7.69
CA THR A 101 -11.09 -9.36 6.60
C THR A 101 -12.02 -8.15 6.66
N ALA A 102 -12.31 -7.54 5.51
CA ALA A 102 -13.30 -6.49 5.38
C ALA A 102 -14.47 -6.99 4.52
N SER A 103 -15.69 -6.69 4.95
CA SER A 103 -16.90 -6.88 4.13
C SER A 103 -17.57 -5.53 3.95
N ALA A 104 -17.72 -5.09 2.71
CA ALA A 104 -18.21 -3.79 2.35
C ALA A 104 -19.54 -3.88 1.61
N SER A 105 -20.44 -2.94 1.88
CA SER A 105 -21.72 -2.79 1.18
C SER A 105 -22.10 -1.32 1.02
N ILE A 106 -22.95 -1.04 0.04
CA ILE A 106 -23.50 0.31 -0.16
C ILE A 106 -24.67 0.52 0.79
N SER A 107 -24.59 1.55 1.64
CA SER A 107 -25.66 1.97 2.55
C SER A 107 -26.52 3.10 1.99
N SER A 108 -25.98 3.89 1.06
CA SER A 108 -26.73 4.92 0.33
C SER A 108 -26.07 5.18 -1.02
N PHE A 109 -26.86 5.39 -2.06
CA PHE A 109 -26.36 5.62 -3.41
C PHE A 109 -27.32 6.49 -4.22
N LYS A 110 -26.77 7.47 -4.93
CA LYS A 110 -27.50 8.27 -5.91
C LYS A 110 -26.57 8.65 -7.03
N GLU A 111 -26.98 8.38 -8.27
CA GLU A 111 -26.24 8.75 -9.46
C GLU A 111 -27.18 9.33 -10.51
N THR A 112 -26.70 10.38 -11.16
CA THR A 112 -27.35 10.98 -12.33
C THR A 112 -26.27 11.26 -13.36
N LEU A 113 -26.41 10.68 -14.54
CA LEU A 113 -25.61 10.99 -15.73
C LEU A 113 -26.55 11.61 -16.78
N ASP A 114 -26.23 12.81 -17.25
CA ASP A 114 -26.90 13.45 -18.38
C ASP A 114 -25.92 13.44 -19.55
N VAL A 115 -26.30 12.87 -20.70
CA VAL A 115 -25.50 12.84 -21.92
C VAL A 115 -26.32 13.42 -23.04
N ALA A 116 -25.96 14.62 -23.49
CA ALA A 116 -26.66 15.34 -24.55
C ALA A 116 -28.20 15.40 -24.35
N GLY A 117 -28.68 15.53 -23.11
CA GLY A 117 -30.10 15.62 -22.76
C GLY A 117 -30.78 14.28 -22.44
N VAL A 118 -30.08 13.16 -22.59
CA VAL A 118 -30.56 11.84 -22.15
C VAL A 118 -30.06 11.58 -20.74
N LYS A 119 -31.00 11.43 -19.80
CA LYS A 119 -30.69 11.21 -18.38
C LYS A 119 -30.75 9.74 -18.01
N TYR A 120 -29.72 9.29 -17.32
CA TYR A 120 -29.59 7.98 -16.70
C TYR A 120 -29.55 8.16 -15.19
N GLU A 121 -30.49 7.56 -14.47
CA GLU A 121 -30.63 7.73 -13.02
C GLU A 121 -30.63 6.39 -12.31
N ALA A 122 -29.87 6.28 -11.22
CA ALA A 122 -29.83 5.11 -10.36
C ALA A 122 -29.77 5.51 -8.87
N ASN A 123 -30.30 4.67 -8.00
CA ASN A 123 -30.32 4.90 -6.55
C ASN A 123 -30.05 3.61 -5.78
N GLU A 124 -30.02 3.68 -4.45
CA GLU A 124 -29.71 2.53 -3.59
C GLU A 124 -30.65 1.33 -3.80
N LYS A 125 -31.88 1.53 -4.27
CA LYS A 125 -32.83 0.43 -4.54
C LYS A 125 -32.54 -0.28 -5.85
N SER A 126 -31.83 0.38 -6.77
CA SER A 126 -31.45 -0.17 -8.08
C SER A 126 -29.99 -0.56 -8.16
N TYR A 127 -29.25 -0.55 -7.04
CA TYR A 127 -27.86 -0.94 -6.99
C TYR A 127 -27.60 -1.95 -5.87
N GLN A 128 -27.26 -3.17 -6.26
CA GLN A 128 -26.70 -4.19 -5.38
C GLN A 128 -25.19 -4.20 -5.56
N TRP A 129 -24.44 -4.07 -4.48
CA TRP A 129 -22.98 -4.08 -4.52
C TRP A 129 -22.43 -4.64 -3.22
N SER A 130 -21.41 -5.47 -3.34
CA SER A 130 -20.64 -5.98 -2.20
C SER A 130 -19.20 -6.19 -2.58
N LYS A 131 -18.28 -5.82 -1.69
CA LYS A 131 -16.84 -6.09 -1.80
C LYS A 131 -16.37 -6.84 -0.57
N ALA A 132 -15.46 -7.78 -0.76
CA ALA A 132 -14.79 -8.48 0.31
C ALA A 132 -13.29 -8.40 0.09
N ASP A 133 -12.55 -8.01 1.13
CA ASP A 133 -11.10 -7.91 1.10
C ASP A 133 -10.50 -8.76 2.23
N VAL A 134 -9.34 -9.34 1.97
CA VAL A 134 -8.47 -9.95 2.97
C VAL A 134 -7.14 -9.21 2.97
N TYR A 135 -6.67 -8.85 4.16
CA TYR A 135 -5.41 -8.20 4.42
C TYR A 135 -4.56 -9.14 5.26
N GLN A 136 -3.36 -9.43 4.79
CA GLN A 136 -2.31 -10.13 5.54
C GLN A 136 -1.32 -9.08 6.05
N ASN A 137 -1.45 -8.72 7.33
CA ASN A 137 -0.64 -7.70 7.98
C ASN A 137 0.67 -8.33 8.47
N LYS A 138 1.69 -8.34 7.63
CA LYS A 138 3.04 -8.75 8.03
C LYS A 138 3.74 -7.60 8.76
N PRO A 139 4.82 -7.87 9.53
CA PRO A 139 5.42 -6.89 10.41
C PRO A 139 5.81 -5.55 9.77
N GLY A 140 6.25 -5.56 8.50
CA GLY A 140 6.60 -4.36 7.74
C GLY A 140 5.88 -4.18 6.40
N VAL A 141 5.03 -5.12 5.98
CA VAL A 141 4.28 -5.06 4.71
C VAL A 141 2.86 -5.59 4.94
N THR A 142 1.86 -4.91 4.41
CA THR A 142 0.50 -5.45 4.34
C THR A 142 0.23 -5.90 2.92
N TYR A 143 -0.07 -7.18 2.71
CA TYR A 143 -0.54 -7.69 1.42
C TYR A 143 -2.05 -7.78 1.45
N PHE A 144 -2.72 -7.52 0.34
CA PHE A 144 -4.16 -7.67 0.29
C PHE A 144 -4.66 -8.17 -1.05
N ALA A 145 -5.81 -8.81 -0.99
CA ALA A 145 -6.57 -9.24 -2.14
C ALA A 145 -8.06 -9.07 -1.85
N GLY A 146 -8.85 -8.82 -2.88
CA GLY A 146 -10.27 -8.66 -2.74
C GLY A 146 -11.01 -8.88 -4.03
N ASN A 147 -12.32 -9.02 -3.90
CA ASN A 147 -13.24 -9.17 -5.01
C ASN A 147 -14.54 -8.43 -4.71
N TRP A 148 -15.23 -8.05 -5.77
CA TRP A 148 -16.56 -7.46 -5.64
C TRP A 148 -17.45 -7.81 -6.79
N ASP A 149 -18.74 -7.74 -6.49
CA ASP A 149 -19.83 -7.95 -7.42
C ASP A 149 -20.77 -6.78 -7.31
N GLY A 150 -21.25 -6.32 -8.46
CA GLY A 150 -22.20 -5.21 -8.56
C GLY A 150 -23.23 -5.48 -9.63
N ARG A 151 -24.48 -5.09 -9.38
CA ARG A 151 -25.54 -5.00 -10.37
C ARG A 151 -26.29 -3.70 -10.16
N LYS A 152 -26.15 -2.79 -11.12
CA LYS A 152 -26.72 -1.46 -11.11
C LYS A 152 -27.69 -1.32 -12.28
N THR A 153 -28.91 -0.86 -12.01
CA THR A 153 -29.91 -0.59 -13.06
C THR A 153 -30.23 0.90 -13.09
N TYR A 154 -29.99 1.52 -14.24
CA TYR A 154 -30.35 2.88 -14.56
C TYR A 154 -31.75 2.94 -15.18
N THR A 155 -32.50 4.00 -14.88
CA THR A 155 -33.67 4.39 -15.66
C THR A 155 -33.28 5.47 -16.66
N ILE A 156 -33.78 5.36 -17.89
CA ILE A 156 -33.53 6.34 -18.96
C ILE A 156 -34.71 7.31 -19.01
N ASN A 157 -34.45 8.62 -18.87
CA ASN A 157 -35.46 9.68 -18.94
C ASN A 157 -36.75 9.34 -18.15
N ARG A 158 -36.57 8.85 -16.92
CA ARG A 158 -37.61 8.33 -16.01
C ARG A 158 -38.33 7.05 -16.47
N ASN A 159 -38.83 6.99 -17.70
CA ASN A 159 -39.67 5.89 -18.19
C ASN A 159 -39.37 5.43 -19.64
N GLN A 160 -38.31 5.94 -20.26
CA GLN A 160 -37.96 5.63 -21.66
C GLN A 160 -37.09 4.38 -21.81
N GLY A 161 -36.79 3.67 -20.73
CA GLY A 161 -35.97 2.46 -20.79
C GLY A 161 -35.14 2.23 -19.56
N LYS A 162 -34.28 1.22 -19.63
CA LYS A 162 -33.35 0.84 -18.57
C LYS A 162 -31.99 0.42 -19.15
N VAL A 163 -30.94 0.64 -18.37
CA VAL A 163 -29.62 0.06 -18.62
C VAL A 163 -29.20 -0.71 -17.39
N MET A 164 -28.98 -2.00 -17.51
CA MET A 164 -28.40 -2.83 -16.46
C MET A 164 -26.90 -2.96 -16.69
N VAL A 165 -26.13 -2.74 -15.63
CA VAL A 165 -24.68 -2.88 -15.61
C VAL A 165 -24.34 -3.88 -14.52
N GLU A 166 -23.76 -5.01 -14.91
CA GLU A 166 -23.15 -5.95 -13.98
C GLU A 166 -21.64 -5.74 -13.97
N THR A 167 -21.07 -5.72 -12.78
CA THR A 167 -19.63 -5.61 -12.59
C THR A 167 -19.11 -6.78 -11.78
N ARG A 168 -18.00 -7.35 -12.21
CA ARG A 168 -17.19 -8.26 -11.39
C ARG A 168 -15.79 -7.71 -11.35
N GLY A 169 -15.26 -7.52 -10.15
CA GLY A 169 -13.92 -6.99 -9.99
C GLY A 169 -13.08 -7.77 -9.00
N ASN A 170 -11.78 -7.64 -9.16
CA ASN A 170 -10.77 -8.13 -8.25
C ASN A 170 -9.74 -7.03 -8.00
N ALA A 171 -9.21 -7.00 -6.78
CA ALA A 171 -8.11 -6.13 -6.40
C ALA A 171 -7.00 -6.97 -5.77
N VAL A 172 -5.76 -6.62 -6.05
CA VAL A 172 -4.58 -7.19 -5.41
C VAL A 172 -3.55 -6.11 -5.21
N GLY A 173 -2.81 -6.19 -4.11
CA GLY A 173 -1.82 -5.17 -3.82
C GLY A 173 -1.03 -5.42 -2.56
N TYR A 174 -0.17 -4.45 -2.28
CA TYR A 174 0.61 -4.37 -1.06
C TYR A 174 0.81 -2.92 -0.62
N GLU A 175 1.14 -2.76 0.65
CA GLU A 175 1.47 -1.48 1.27
C GLU A 175 2.65 -1.62 2.24
N HIS A 176 3.63 -0.73 2.10
CA HIS A 176 4.70 -0.51 3.07
C HIS A 176 5.20 0.94 3.03
N TYR A 177 6.17 1.27 3.88
CA TYR A 177 6.69 2.63 4.02
C TYR A 177 7.23 3.22 2.70
N TRP A 178 8.04 2.44 1.98
CA TRP A 178 8.67 2.84 0.71
C TRP A 178 7.76 2.86 -0.52
N GLY A 179 6.54 2.34 -0.41
CA GLY A 179 5.62 2.34 -1.53
C GLY A 179 4.43 1.42 -1.35
N THR A 180 3.46 1.58 -2.25
CA THR A 180 2.23 0.80 -2.33
C THR A 180 1.91 0.53 -3.79
N THR A 181 1.32 -0.62 -4.07
CA THR A 181 0.71 -0.89 -5.38
C THR A 181 -0.63 -1.55 -5.16
N GLU A 182 -1.67 -1.01 -5.81
CA GLU A 182 -2.97 -1.67 -5.94
C GLU A 182 -3.32 -1.79 -7.42
N THR A 183 -3.65 -2.99 -7.86
CA THR A 183 -4.21 -3.25 -9.19
C THR A 183 -5.66 -3.69 -9.03
N GLN A 184 -6.56 -3.00 -9.71
CA GLN A 184 -7.98 -3.31 -9.80
C GLN A 184 -8.34 -3.68 -11.23
N SER A 185 -8.94 -4.85 -11.43
CA SER A 185 -9.49 -5.27 -12.72
C SER A 185 -10.99 -5.44 -12.59
N ILE A 186 -11.76 -4.79 -13.46
CA ILE A 186 -13.23 -4.75 -13.39
C ILE A 186 -13.79 -5.09 -14.76
N SER A 187 -14.52 -6.20 -14.84
CA SER A 187 -15.34 -6.54 -16.01
C SER A 187 -16.73 -5.93 -15.89
N TYR A 188 -17.19 -5.28 -16.95
CA TYR A 188 -18.51 -4.71 -17.12
C TYR A 188 -19.30 -5.51 -18.14
N TYR A 189 -20.54 -5.83 -17.81
CA TYR A 189 -21.54 -6.39 -18.73
C TYR A 189 -22.72 -5.44 -18.75
N VAL A 190 -23.00 -4.87 -19.91
CA VAL A 190 -24.03 -3.86 -20.09
C VAL A 190 -25.15 -4.43 -20.95
N ASP A 191 -26.38 -4.34 -20.46
CA ASP A 191 -27.60 -4.66 -21.19
C ASP A 191 -28.50 -3.43 -21.18
N SER A 192 -28.87 -2.95 -22.37
CA SER A 192 -29.68 -1.75 -22.53
C SER A 192 -30.96 -2.07 -23.27
N GLU A 193 -32.06 -1.55 -22.76
CA GLU A 193 -33.36 -1.52 -23.43
C GLU A 193 -33.87 -0.08 -23.40
N ARG A 194 -34.06 0.52 -24.57
CA ARG A 194 -34.55 1.89 -24.70
C ARG A 194 -35.70 1.97 -25.69
N LYS A 195 -36.76 2.67 -25.30
CA LYS A 195 -37.84 3.09 -26.17
C LYS A 195 -37.46 4.40 -26.83
N ILE A 196 -37.51 4.43 -28.15
CA ILE A 196 -37.34 5.63 -28.95
C ILE A 196 -38.57 5.82 -29.83
N ARG A 197 -38.88 7.07 -30.17
CA ARG A 197 -39.98 7.39 -31.07
C ARG A 197 -39.40 7.69 -32.45
N ILE A 198 -39.74 6.86 -33.44
CA ILE A 198 -39.37 7.07 -34.84
C ILE A 198 -40.67 7.39 -35.59
N GLY A 199 -40.85 8.65 -35.99
CA GLY A 199 -42.11 9.12 -36.55
C GLY A 199 -43.25 9.07 -35.52
N ASP A 200 -44.28 8.26 -35.80
CA ASP A 200 -45.44 8.05 -34.92
C ASP A 200 -45.44 6.71 -34.17
N GLU A 201 -44.41 5.87 -34.34
CA GLU A 201 -44.29 4.57 -33.68
C GLU A 201 -43.22 4.59 -32.57
N ASP A 202 -43.51 3.88 -31.48
CA ASP A 202 -42.55 3.62 -30.41
C ASP A 202 -41.81 2.31 -30.72
N GLU A 203 -40.51 2.42 -31.02
CA GLU A 203 -39.62 1.27 -31.21
C GLU A 203 -38.79 1.00 -29.95
N THR A 204 -38.53 -0.27 -29.67
CA THR A 204 -37.67 -0.68 -28.56
C THR A 204 -36.34 -1.17 -29.10
N ILE A 205 -35.27 -0.43 -28.81
CA ILE A 205 -33.90 -0.79 -29.15
C ILE A 205 -33.27 -1.53 -27.98
N ARG A 206 -32.59 -2.63 -28.30
CA ARG A 206 -31.82 -3.42 -27.35
C ARG A 206 -30.39 -3.61 -27.82
N TRP A 207 -29.46 -3.51 -26.90
CA TRP A 207 -28.07 -3.82 -27.17
C TRP A 207 -27.36 -4.35 -25.92
N GLN A 208 -26.28 -5.08 -26.16
CA GLN A 208 -25.38 -5.58 -25.14
C GLN A 208 -23.95 -5.17 -25.44
N GLY A 209 -23.15 -4.99 -24.40
CA GLY A 209 -21.75 -4.63 -24.51
C GLY A 209 -20.94 -5.13 -23.34
N THR A 210 -19.64 -5.24 -23.54
CA THR A 210 -18.68 -5.59 -22.49
C THR A 210 -17.57 -4.55 -22.43
N ALA A 211 -16.99 -4.39 -21.25
CA ALA A 211 -15.76 -3.62 -21.08
C ALA A 211 -14.93 -4.22 -19.93
N ALA A 212 -13.64 -3.98 -19.95
CA ALA A 212 -12.77 -4.20 -18.80
C ALA A 212 -12.00 -2.91 -18.49
N VAL A 213 -11.94 -2.59 -17.20
CA VAL A 213 -11.22 -1.46 -16.65
C VAL A 213 -10.16 -1.98 -15.71
N ASP A 214 -8.90 -1.70 -16.05
CA ASP A 214 -7.74 -1.98 -15.21
C ASP A 214 -7.20 -0.66 -14.66
N ALA A 215 -7.33 -0.45 -13.35
CA ALA A 215 -6.80 0.71 -12.65
C ALA A 215 -5.62 0.29 -11.77
N VAL A 216 -4.49 0.96 -11.93
CA VAL A 216 -3.28 0.73 -11.13
C VAL A 216 -2.99 2.01 -10.36
N HIS A 217 -2.90 1.89 -9.04
CA HIS A 217 -2.53 2.96 -8.12
C HIS A 217 -1.18 2.63 -7.50
N ASN A 218 -0.18 3.44 -7.79
CA ASN A 218 1.16 3.26 -7.27
C ASN A 218 1.55 4.49 -6.45
N ARG A 219 2.14 4.29 -5.27
CA ARG A 219 2.86 5.32 -4.53
C ARG A 219 4.30 4.87 -4.40
N THR A 220 5.25 5.70 -4.79
CA THR A 220 6.67 5.44 -4.59
C THR A 220 7.23 6.46 -3.61
N ARG A 221 8.20 6.02 -2.84
CA ARG A 221 9.05 6.86 -2.02
C ARG A 221 10.48 6.51 -2.37
N ASP A 222 11.13 7.37 -3.13
CA ASP A 222 12.46 7.14 -3.66
C ASP A 222 13.49 8.03 -2.97
N PHE A 223 14.76 7.63 -2.99
CA PHE A 223 15.86 8.46 -2.52
C PHE A 223 16.90 8.71 -3.62
N SER A 224 17.39 9.94 -3.73
CA SER A 224 18.48 10.31 -4.63
C SER A 224 19.56 11.07 -3.87
N TYR A 225 20.83 10.90 -4.26
CA TYR A 225 21.90 11.75 -3.75
C TYR A 225 22.02 12.99 -4.64
N GLU A 226 21.82 14.16 -4.05
CA GLU A 226 21.91 15.43 -4.74
C GLU A 226 23.22 16.12 -4.39
N SER A 227 24.16 16.16 -5.34
CA SER A 227 25.39 16.94 -5.21
C SER A 227 25.08 18.43 -5.12
N ASN A 228 25.86 19.17 -4.35
CA ASN A 228 25.70 20.62 -4.26
C ASN A 228 26.67 21.37 -5.18
N GLN A 229 26.22 22.51 -5.71
CA GLN A 229 27.04 23.51 -6.37
C GLN A 229 26.75 24.89 -5.75
N PRO A 230 27.77 25.67 -5.34
CA PRO A 230 29.21 25.46 -5.56
C PRO A 230 29.84 24.45 -4.59
N THR A 231 30.96 23.84 -4.99
CA THR A 231 31.72 22.87 -4.16
C THR A 231 32.47 23.52 -2.98
N GLN A 232 32.51 24.86 -2.92
CA GLN A 232 33.12 25.66 -1.84
C GLN A 232 32.13 25.91 -0.68
N ILE A 233 31.47 24.87 -0.20
CA ILE A 233 30.58 24.92 0.97
C ILE A 233 30.90 23.76 1.90
N SER A 234 30.36 23.79 3.13
CA SER A 234 30.69 22.81 4.18
C SER A 234 30.17 21.39 3.97
N PHE A 235 29.43 21.12 2.88
CA PHE A 235 28.89 19.80 2.54
C PHE A 235 28.86 19.55 1.03
N ARG A 236 29.16 18.32 0.61
CA ARG A 236 29.25 17.95 -0.82
C ARG A 236 27.90 17.76 -1.51
N GLY A 237 26.86 17.52 -0.73
CA GLY A 237 25.54 17.12 -1.19
C GLY A 237 24.79 16.41 -0.07
N GLY A 238 23.57 16.02 -0.35
CA GLY A 238 22.72 15.33 0.62
C GLY A 238 21.64 14.51 -0.07
N TYR A 239 21.04 13.60 0.68
CA TYR A 239 19.95 12.79 0.17
C TYR A 239 18.65 13.59 0.10
N LEU A 240 17.93 13.40 -0.99
CA LEU A 240 16.57 13.84 -1.20
C LEU A 240 15.66 12.61 -1.15
N LEU A 241 14.59 12.65 -0.36
CA LEU A 241 13.47 11.75 -0.53
C LEU A 241 12.40 12.41 -1.38
N THR A 242 11.85 11.64 -2.32
CA THR A 242 10.77 12.06 -3.20
C THR A 242 9.63 11.06 -3.07
N GLU A 243 8.45 11.55 -2.73
CA GLU A 243 7.22 10.75 -2.74
C GLU A 243 6.30 11.20 -3.87
N GLN A 244 5.78 10.26 -4.65
CA GLN A 244 4.89 10.53 -5.77
C GLN A 244 3.91 9.37 -5.95
N GLN A 245 2.74 9.67 -6.54
CA GLN A 245 1.79 8.67 -7.00
C GLN A 245 1.70 8.68 -8.52
N GLU A 246 1.64 7.48 -9.09
CA GLU A 246 1.39 7.23 -10.51
C GLU A 246 0.13 6.41 -10.61
N ASN A 247 -0.87 6.91 -11.35
CA ASN A 247 -2.14 6.21 -11.52
C ASN A 247 -2.41 5.98 -12.98
N VAL A 248 -2.61 4.71 -13.36
CA VAL A 248 -2.85 4.31 -14.75
C VAL A 248 -4.22 3.67 -14.85
N LEU A 249 -4.98 4.09 -15.86
CA LEU A 249 -6.30 3.54 -16.20
C LEU A 249 -6.24 2.99 -17.61
N LYS A 250 -6.37 1.69 -17.77
CA LYS A 250 -6.53 1.02 -19.07
C LYS A 250 -7.96 0.54 -19.21
N VAL A 251 -8.54 0.82 -20.37
CA VAL A 251 -9.92 0.46 -20.69
C VAL A 251 -9.93 -0.29 -21.99
N THR A 252 -10.44 -1.52 -21.96
CA THR A 252 -10.78 -2.29 -23.16
C THR A 252 -12.29 -2.41 -23.25
N TYR A 253 -12.86 -2.30 -24.44
CA TYR A 253 -14.31 -2.32 -24.57
C TYR A 253 -14.71 -2.94 -25.90
N ASP A 254 -15.91 -3.51 -25.87
CA ASP A 254 -16.59 -4.07 -27.01
C ASP A 254 -18.09 -3.75 -26.89
N LEU A 255 -18.48 -2.66 -27.53
CA LEU A 255 -19.79 -2.03 -27.41
C LEU A 255 -20.51 -2.04 -28.77
N PRO A 256 -21.84 -1.86 -28.80
CA PRO A 256 -22.54 -1.68 -30.08
C PRO A 256 -22.06 -0.40 -30.78
N ARG A 257 -22.27 -0.34 -32.09
CA ARG A 257 -22.20 0.92 -32.84
C ARG A 257 -23.62 1.34 -33.18
N LEU A 258 -24.03 2.51 -32.71
CA LEU A 258 -25.35 3.06 -32.99
C LEU A 258 -25.28 4.01 -34.19
N ASP A 259 -26.32 4.08 -35.01
CA ASP A 259 -26.45 5.14 -36.02
C ASP A 259 -27.08 6.42 -35.45
N ALA A 260 -27.30 7.41 -36.31
CA ALA A 260 -27.88 8.70 -35.90
C ALA A 260 -29.30 8.56 -35.32
N ASP A 261 -30.03 7.51 -35.71
CA ASP A 261 -31.37 7.20 -35.24
C ASP A 261 -31.36 6.30 -34.00
N GLY A 262 -30.17 5.87 -33.56
CA GLY A 262 -29.95 5.03 -32.39
C GLY A 262 -29.98 3.53 -32.67
N ASN A 263 -30.15 3.10 -33.93
CA ASN A 263 -30.23 1.69 -34.31
C ASN A 263 -28.87 1.00 -34.25
N VAL A 264 -28.87 -0.27 -33.87
CA VAL A 264 -27.65 -1.08 -33.75
C VAL A 264 -27.14 -1.49 -35.13
N ARG A 265 -25.88 -1.18 -35.42
CA ARG A 265 -25.19 -1.61 -36.65
C ARG A 265 -24.53 -2.97 -36.47
N SER A 266 -24.25 -3.63 -37.60
CA SER A 266 -23.52 -4.92 -37.63
C SER A 266 -22.07 -4.80 -37.17
N GLN A 267 -21.43 -3.66 -37.40
CA GLN A 267 -20.06 -3.40 -36.93
C GLN A 267 -20.07 -3.03 -35.45
N ARG A 268 -19.15 -3.63 -34.68
CA ARG A 268 -18.95 -3.37 -33.25
C ARG A 268 -18.01 -2.18 -33.04
N ASN A 269 -18.16 -1.48 -31.91
CA ASN A 269 -17.24 -0.47 -31.43
C ASN A 269 -16.27 -1.13 -30.43
N VAL A 270 -15.13 -1.61 -30.94
CA VAL A 270 -14.10 -2.29 -30.15
C VAL A 270 -12.88 -1.39 -30.04
N GLY A 271 -12.28 -1.29 -28.86
CA GLY A 271 -11.09 -0.49 -28.70
C GLY A 271 -10.37 -0.66 -27.36
N THR A 272 -9.23 0.00 -27.28
CA THR A 272 -8.44 0.14 -26.05
C THR A 272 -8.06 1.60 -25.87
N ARG A 273 -8.16 2.11 -24.65
CA ARG A 273 -7.69 3.44 -24.25
C ARG A 273 -6.87 3.32 -22.97
N SER A 274 -5.88 4.19 -22.84
CA SER A 274 -5.04 4.27 -21.64
C SER A 274 -4.90 5.72 -21.22
N PHE A 275 -4.97 5.96 -19.92
CA PHE A 275 -4.82 7.27 -19.30
C PHE A 275 -3.86 7.15 -18.13
N SER A 276 -3.11 8.20 -17.86
CA SER A 276 -2.32 8.34 -16.64
C SER A 276 -2.59 9.68 -15.98
N ILE A 277 -2.61 9.69 -14.65
CA ILE A 277 -2.63 10.90 -13.84
C ILE A 277 -1.66 10.72 -12.68
N ASP A 278 -0.66 11.59 -12.62
CA ASP A 278 0.35 11.58 -11.59
C ASP A 278 0.10 12.72 -10.59
N THR A 279 0.59 12.55 -9.36
CA THR A 279 0.66 13.63 -8.38
C THR A 279 1.94 14.44 -8.55
N ASN A 280 1.97 15.65 -7.98
CA ASN A 280 3.22 16.38 -7.89
C ASN A 280 4.16 15.68 -6.89
N PRO A 281 5.47 15.59 -7.19
CA PRO A 281 6.42 14.99 -6.27
C PRO A 281 6.59 15.84 -5.00
N VAL A 282 6.47 15.19 -3.85
CA VAL A 282 6.74 15.79 -2.54
C VAL A 282 8.18 15.50 -2.15
N ASN A 283 8.98 16.56 -2.05
CA ASN A 283 10.42 16.50 -1.87
C ASN A 283 10.83 16.85 -0.44
N GLN A 284 11.60 15.97 0.21
CA GLN A 284 12.16 16.16 1.55
C GLN A 284 13.69 16.03 1.53
N ARG A 285 14.41 17.12 1.80
CA ARG A 285 15.86 17.08 2.00
C ARG A 285 16.19 16.45 3.35
N LEU A 286 17.07 15.46 3.35
CA LEU A 286 17.56 14.84 4.56
C LEU A 286 18.75 15.59 5.16
N SER A 287 18.97 15.36 6.45
CA SER A 287 20.14 15.88 7.16
C SER A 287 21.44 15.32 6.57
N ILE A 288 22.50 16.11 6.61
CA ILE A 288 23.81 15.72 6.08
C ILE A 288 24.74 15.41 7.25
N PRO A 289 24.99 14.12 7.53
CA PRO A 289 25.84 13.72 8.64
C PRO A 289 27.32 13.98 8.30
N ASN A 290 28.06 14.52 9.27
CA ASN A 290 29.49 14.78 9.13
C ASN A 290 30.29 13.64 9.78
N MET A 291 30.88 12.77 8.96
CA MET A 291 31.68 11.63 9.40
C MET A 291 33.00 11.59 8.63
N ARG A 292 34.13 11.58 9.36
CA ARG A 292 35.47 11.71 8.77
C ARG A 292 36.03 10.38 8.26
N ASP A 293 35.64 9.27 8.88
CA ASP A 293 36.14 7.91 8.64
C ASP A 293 35.33 7.10 7.62
N VAL A 294 34.32 7.72 7.01
CA VAL A 294 33.44 7.09 6.02
C VAL A 294 33.84 7.48 4.59
N SER A 295 34.54 8.60 4.41
CA SER A 295 34.89 9.09 3.06
C SER A 295 35.84 8.12 2.35
N GLY A 296 35.50 7.71 1.13
CA GLY A 296 36.23 6.74 0.33
C GLY A 296 36.01 5.28 0.76
N HIS A 297 35.19 5.02 1.78
CA HIS A 297 34.84 3.67 2.19
C HIS A 297 33.82 3.06 1.20
N TRP A 298 33.90 1.75 0.94
CA TRP A 298 33.02 1.09 -0.04
C TRP A 298 31.52 1.25 0.30
N ALA A 299 31.18 1.27 1.59
CA ALA A 299 29.83 1.49 2.10
C ALA A 299 29.48 2.98 2.36
N GLU A 300 30.27 3.94 1.84
CA GLU A 300 30.08 5.37 2.11
C GLU A 300 28.64 5.83 1.83
N LYS A 301 28.10 5.46 0.67
CA LYS A 301 26.74 5.84 0.26
C LYS A 301 25.67 5.24 1.20
N ASP A 302 25.79 3.97 1.52
CA ASP A 302 24.82 3.26 2.37
C ASP A 302 24.83 3.83 3.80
N ILE A 303 26.03 4.10 4.35
CA ILE A 303 26.19 4.72 5.67
C ILE A 303 25.61 6.14 5.67
N LEU A 304 25.93 6.96 4.66
CA LEU A 304 25.42 8.32 4.55
C LEU A 304 23.89 8.33 4.45
N LEU A 305 23.28 7.48 3.62
CA LEU A 305 21.82 7.39 3.51
C LEU A 305 21.15 7.07 4.86
N LEU A 306 21.58 5.99 5.51
CA LEU A 306 20.93 5.54 6.76
C LEU A 306 21.16 6.50 7.92
N THR A 307 22.30 7.18 7.95
CA THR A 307 22.56 8.22 8.96
C THR A 307 21.77 9.50 8.64
N SER A 308 21.59 9.86 7.38
CA SER A 308 20.71 10.95 6.92
C SER A 308 19.23 10.70 7.29
N MET A 309 18.81 9.45 7.38
CA MET A 309 17.46 9.04 7.79
C MET A 309 17.28 8.91 9.32
N ASP A 310 18.32 9.13 10.12
CA ASP A 310 18.40 8.78 11.56
C ASP A 310 18.26 7.27 11.85
N ALA A 311 18.35 6.40 10.85
CA ALA A 311 18.31 4.95 11.02
C ALA A 311 19.57 4.45 11.75
N LEU A 312 20.71 5.07 11.46
CA LEU A 312 21.97 4.87 12.18
C LEU A 312 22.42 6.19 12.80
N THR A 313 23.02 6.14 13.99
CA THR A 313 23.49 7.35 14.66
C THR A 313 24.95 7.26 15.06
N THR A 314 25.60 8.41 15.10
CA THR A 314 26.94 8.57 15.65
C THR A 314 26.91 9.58 16.80
N LYS A 315 27.71 9.32 17.84
CA LYS A 315 27.93 10.25 18.96
C LYS A 315 29.16 11.15 18.73
N SER A 316 29.88 10.95 17.64
CA SER A 316 31.14 11.64 17.34
C SER A 316 31.30 11.89 15.84
N SER A 317 32.36 12.58 15.43
CA SER A 317 32.73 12.72 14.01
C SER A 317 33.24 11.42 13.36
N TYR A 318 33.26 10.32 14.11
CA TYR A 318 33.65 8.98 13.67
C TYR A 318 32.49 8.01 13.80
N PHE A 319 32.20 7.28 12.73
CA PHE A 319 31.13 6.28 12.66
C PHE A 319 31.59 4.88 13.12
N GLY A 320 32.83 4.53 12.77
CA GLY A 320 33.44 3.21 12.94
C GLY A 320 32.83 2.15 12.02
N PRO A 321 33.02 2.23 10.68
CA PRO A 321 32.42 1.29 9.72
C PRO A 321 32.73 -0.19 10.01
N SER A 322 33.94 -0.48 10.49
CA SER A 322 34.41 -1.85 10.79
C SER A 322 34.02 -2.35 12.18
N LEU A 323 33.40 -1.53 13.03
CA LEU A 323 32.94 -1.96 14.35
C LEU A 323 31.75 -2.92 14.22
N PRO A 324 31.54 -3.83 15.18
CA PRO A 324 30.36 -4.69 15.20
C PRO A 324 29.05 -3.89 15.22
N MET A 325 28.04 -4.36 14.50
CA MET A 325 26.68 -3.85 14.56
C MET A 325 25.95 -4.46 15.76
N ASN A 326 25.54 -3.60 16.68
CA ASN A 326 24.78 -3.98 17.86
C ASN A 326 23.31 -4.22 17.53
N ARG A 327 22.69 -5.14 18.25
CA ARG A 327 21.31 -5.55 18.06
C ARG A 327 20.30 -4.40 18.28
N GLY A 328 20.56 -3.53 19.25
CA GLY A 328 19.74 -2.34 19.50
C GLY A 328 19.83 -1.29 18.38
N ASP A 329 21.02 -1.09 17.81
CA ASP A 329 21.22 -0.15 16.70
C ASP A 329 20.60 -0.68 15.40
N PHE A 330 20.66 -2.00 15.18
CA PHE A 330 19.95 -2.64 14.06
C PHE A 330 18.43 -2.56 14.22
N ALA A 331 17.91 -2.71 15.45
CA ALA A 331 16.49 -2.52 15.76
C ALA A 331 16.03 -1.10 15.44
N ARG A 332 16.84 -0.09 15.80
CA ARG A 332 16.60 1.30 15.36
C ARG A 332 16.60 1.42 13.85
N ALA A 333 17.59 0.85 13.18
CA ALA A 333 17.72 0.97 11.74
C ALA A 333 16.49 0.42 11.02
N ILE A 334 16.07 -0.81 11.32
CA ILE A 334 14.89 -1.41 10.68
C ILE A 334 13.60 -0.67 11.05
N ALA A 335 13.44 -0.23 12.30
CA ALA A 335 12.27 0.53 12.71
C ALA A 335 12.16 1.87 11.96
N THR A 336 13.27 2.59 11.82
CA THR A 336 13.31 3.86 11.08
C THR A 336 13.07 3.65 9.59
N VAL A 337 13.72 2.64 9.00
CA VAL A 337 13.57 2.30 7.57
C VAL A 337 12.15 1.87 7.23
N MET A 338 11.45 1.22 8.15
CA MET A 338 10.05 0.82 7.99
C MET A 338 9.05 1.87 8.49
N GLY A 339 9.51 3.06 8.88
CA GLY A 339 8.64 4.14 9.36
C GLY A 339 7.92 3.86 10.68
N LEU A 340 8.39 2.91 11.48
CA LEU A 340 7.76 2.44 12.73
C LEU A 340 8.02 3.38 13.93
N ARG A 341 8.23 4.68 13.66
CA ARG A 341 8.45 5.68 14.70
C ARG A 341 7.15 5.85 15.48
N GLN A 342 7.17 5.61 16.80
CA GLN A 342 6.09 6.06 17.66
C GLN A 342 6.11 7.59 17.63
N GLU A 343 5.10 8.21 17.03
CA GLU A 343 4.95 9.65 17.07
C GLU A 343 4.94 10.09 18.53
N GLU A 344 5.78 11.06 18.88
CA GLU A 344 5.60 11.78 20.13
C GLU A 344 4.28 12.51 20.00
N ALA A 345 3.24 12.02 20.68
CA ALA A 345 1.93 12.65 20.68
C ALA A 345 2.13 14.16 20.80
N ALA A 346 1.75 14.90 19.76
CA ALA A 346 1.86 16.36 19.73
C ALA A 346 1.38 16.89 21.06
N GLN A 347 2.27 17.58 21.80
CA GLN A 347 2.07 17.99 23.19
C GLN A 347 0.73 18.73 23.34
N LYS A 348 -0.35 17.99 23.57
CA LYS A 348 -1.63 18.54 23.99
C LYS A 348 -1.45 18.93 25.43
N THR A 349 -1.27 20.22 25.64
CA THR A 349 -1.29 20.88 26.94
C THR A 349 -2.59 20.49 27.67
N ARG A 350 -2.52 19.57 28.64
CA ARG A 350 -3.15 19.63 29.97
C ARG A 350 -3.22 18.25 30.64
N THR A 351 -2.51 18.15 31.77
CA THR A 351 -2.83 17.33 32.95
C THR A 351 -3.50 15.97 32.67
N THR A 352 -2.70 15.01 32.23
CA THR A 352 -2.93 13.60 32.55
C THR A 352 -1.59 13.02 32.96
N LYS A 353 -1.58 12.35 34.11
CA LYS A 353 -0.41 11.64 34.65
C LYS A 353 0.12 10.75 33.51
N ALA A 354 1.34 11.04 33.02
CA ALA A 354 1.96 10.28 31.96
C ALA A 354 1.89 8.80 32.36
N ALA A 355 1.13 8.00 31.60
CA ALA A 355 1.12 6.57 31.80
C ALA A 355 2.56 6.10 31.58
N GLU A 356 3.16 5.49 32.60
CA GLU A 356 4.50 4.93 32.45
C GLU A 356 4.45 3.86 31.36
N GLU A 357 5.25 4.04 30.30
CA GLU A 357 5.41 3.01 29.28
C GLU A 357 5.86 1.70 29.94
N PRO A 358 5.19 0.56 29.65
CA PRO A 358 5.54 -0.72 30.25
C PRO A 358 6.98 -1.09 29.91
N GLN A 359 7.74 -1.52 30.91
CA GLN A 359 9.09 -2.04 30.71
C GLN A 359 9.02 -3.45 30.12
N ILE A 360 9.21 -3.56 28.81
CA ILE A 360 9.13 -4.83 28.06
C ILE A 360 10.32 -5.75 28.37
N PHE A 361 11.53 -5.18 28.45
CA PHE A 361 12.77 -5.91 28.69
C PHE A 361 13.51 -5.37 29.91
N THR A 362 14.08 -6.28 30.69
CA THR A 362 14.80 -5.98 31.94
C THR A 362 16.16 -5.30 31.69
N ASP A 363 16.78 -5.52 30.52
CA ASP A 363 18.09 -5.00 30.14
C ASP A 363 18.03 -3.79 29.20
N VAL A 364 16.84 -3.21 28.99
CA VAL A 364 16.63 -1.96 28.26
C VAL A 364 16.15 -0.91 29.26
N THR A 365 17.02 0.04 29.60
CA THR A 365 16.71 1.07 30.61
C THR A 365 15.82 2.17 30.05
N LYS A 366 15.26 3.02 30.93
CA LYS A 366 14.43 4.17 30.51
C LYS A 366 15.23 5.18 29.66
N GLU A 367 16.54 5.24 29.88
CA GLU A 367 17.50 6.15 29.23
C GLU A 367 18.13 5.56 27.95
N ASP A 368 17.84 4.30 27.61
CA ASP A 368 18.36 3.69 26.39
C ASP A 368 17.81 4.43 25.17
N PRO A 369 18.67 5.02 24.31
CA PRO A 369 18.22 5.77 23.14
C PRO A 369 17.52 4.87 22.10
N ASN A 370 17.68 3.54 22.19
CA ASN A 370 17.01 2.55 21.35
C ASN A 370 15.68 2.06 21.94
N LYS A 371 15.29 2.43 23.17
CA LYS A 371 14.13 1.87 23.87
C LYS A 371 12.85 1.87 23.03
N LYS A 372 12.48 3.03 22.47
CA LYS A 372 11.26 3.18 21.65
C LYS A 372 11.29 2.30 20.40
N TYR A 373 12.44 2.24 19.73
CA TYR A 373 12.61 1.43 18.53
C TYR A 373 12.57 -0.07 18.84
N ILE A 374 13.21 -0.50 19.93
CA ILE A 374 13.17 -1.87 20.43
C ILE A 374 11.73 -2.29 20.75
N ALA A 375 10.96 -1.41 21.39
CA ALA A 375 9.54 -1.64 21.63
C ALA A 375 8.77 -1.81 20.31
N SER A 376 8.93 -0.88 19.35
CA SER A 376 8.26 -0.96 18.04
C SER A 376 8.55 -2.26 17.29
N VAL A 377 9.82 -2.67 17.19
CA VAL A 377 10.16 -3.92 16.47
C VAL A 377 9.69 -5.17 17.20
N TYR A 378 9.59 -5.12 18.52
CA TYR A 378 9.05 -6.23 19.32
C TYR A 378 7.54 -6.35 19.15
N GLU A 379 6.82 -5.24 19.28
CA GLU A 379 5.36 -5.19 19.13
C GLU A 379 4.91 -5.58 17.72
N LYS A 380 5.67 -5.17 16.70
CA LYS A 380 5.43 -5.60 15.30
C LYS A 380 5.88 -7.02 15.00
N GLY A 381 6.61 -7.68 15.92
CA GLY A 381 7.12 -9.04 15.72
C GLY A 381 8.36 -9.14 14.83
N ILE A 382 8.99 -8.02 14.46
CA ILE A 382 10.20 -7.96 13.62
C ILE A 382 11.42 -8.53 14.36
N MET A 383 11.55 -8.24 15.66
CA MET A 383 12.64 -8.76 16.49
C MET A 383 12.13 -9.26 17.84
N GLN A 384 12.47 -10.51 18.18
CA GLN A 384 12.11 -11.13 19.47
C GLN A 384 13.26 -11.07 20.47
N GLY A 385 12.96 -11.07 21.77
CA GLY A 385 13.99 -11.13 22.82
C GLY A 385 14.86 -12.40 22.77
N VAL A 386 15.98 -12.40 23.50
CA VAL A 386 16.90 -13.53 23.59
C VAL A 386 16.58 -14.48 24.76
N GLY A 387 15.38 -14.33 25.35
CA GLY A 387 14.91 -15.08 26.52
C GLY A 387 15.23 -14.41 27.86
N LYS A 388 14.55 -14.89 28.93
CA LYS A 388 14.64 -14.34 30.30
C LYS A 388 14.32 -12.83 30.37
N ASP A 389 13.32 -12.39 29.61
CA ASP A 389 12.90 -10.98 29.53
C ASP A 389 14.04 -10.02 29.15
N ARG A 390 14.95 -10.46 28.26
CA ARG A 390 16.07 -9.66 27.76
C ARG A 390 16.03 -9.48 26.25
N PHE A 391 16.47 -8.31 25.79
CA PHE A 391 16.68 -8.00 24.37
C PHE A 391 18.15 -8.07 23.96
N SER A 392 19.06 -7.80 24.88
CA SER A 392 20.51 -7.70 24.68
C SER A 392 20.92 -6.65 23.62
N PRO A 393 20.58 -5.36 23.84
CA PRO A 393 20.76 -4.31 22.85
C PRO A 393 22.24 -4.08 22.46
N ASN A 394 23.17 -4.33 23.38
CA ASN A 394 24.61 -4.16 23.16
C ASN A 394 25.30 -5.41 22.57
N GLN A 395 24.56 -6.49 22.33
CA GLN A 395 25.11 -7.70 21.72
C GLN A 395 25.27 -7.49 20.21
N ALA A 396 26.41 -7.92 19.65
CA ALA A 396 26.62 -7.89 18.22
C ALA A 396 25.73 -8.91 17.49
N LEU A 397 25.23 -8.54 16.30
CA LEU A 397 24.42 -9.43 15.46
C LEU A 397 25.28 -10.28 14.52
N THR A 398 24.85 -11.53 14.34
CA THR A 398 25.36 -12.39 13.28
C THR A 398 24.63 -12.13 11.96
N ARG A 399 25.27 -12.50 10.84
CA ARG A 399 24.68 -12.38 9.50
C ARG A 399 23.36 -13.14 9.37
N ALA A 400 23.26 -14.35 9.93
CA ALA A 400 22.00 -15.11 9.94
C ALA A 400 20.88 -14.36 10.67
N GLN A 401 21.17 -13.78 11.85
CA GLN A 401 20.15 -13.05 12.62
C GLN A 401 19.62 -11.82 11.88
N ALA A 402 20.51 -11.04 11.26
CA ALA A 402 20.09 -9.85 10.51
C ALA A 402 19.21 -10.22 9.31
N VAL A 403 19.56 -11.27 8.57
CA VAL A 403 18.79 -11.74 7.42
C VAL A 403 17.41 -12.25 7.84
N THR A 404 17.32 -13.00 8.94
CA THR A 404 16.04 -13.42 9.49
C THR A 404 15.16 -12.23 9.83
N VAL A 405 15.71 -11.16 10.42
CA VAL A 405 14.92 -9.95 10.72
C VAL A 405 14.35 -9.31 9.44
N LEU A 406 15.12 -9.23 8.37
CA LEU A 406 14.64 -8.66 7.09
C LEU A 406 13.52 -9.52 6.48
N ILE A 407 13.67 -10.84 6.47
CA ILE A 407 12.65 -11.75 5.94
C ILE A 407 11.39 -11.77 6.81
N THR A 408 11.54 -11.74 8.13
CA THR A 408 10.41 -11.59 9.05
C THR A 408 9.69 -10.27 8.86
N THR A 409 10.41 -9.20 8.51
CA THR A 409 9.79 -7.90 8.17
C THR A 409 8.85 -8.03 6.96
N LEU A 410 9.22 -8.84 5.96
CA LEU A 410 8.39 -9.13 4.79
C LEU A 410 7.30 -10.17 5.05
N GLY A 411 7.41 -10.95 6.14
CA GLY A 411 6.53 -12.06 6.48
C GLY A 411 6.69 -13.30 5.59
N PHE A 412 7.90 -13.49 5.04
CA PHE A 412 8.21 -14.57 4.10
C PHE A 412 8.90 -15.76 4.77
N GLU A 413 8.96 -15.82 6.10
CA GLU A 413 9.64 -16.89 6.84
C GLU A 413 9.10 -18.30 6.56
N ASN A 414 7.88 -18.45 6.05
CA ASN A 414 7.25 -19.76 5.78
C ASN A 414 7.03 -20.03 4.29
N LEU A 415 7.68 -19.27 3.39
CA LEU A 415 7.53 -19.45 1.93
C LEU A 415 8.61 -20.36 1.31
N ALA A 416 9.53 -20.87 2.12
CA ALA A 416 10.49 -21.86 1.67
C ALA A 416 9.79 -23.20 1.31
N PRO A 417 10.37 -24.02 0.41
CA PRO A 417 9.80 -25.31 0.04
C PRO A 417 9.57 -26.23 1.25
N ILE A 418 8.46 -26.96 1.27
CA ILE A 418 8.09 -27.87 2.38
C ILE A 418 8.98 -29.13 2.40
N GLN A 419 9.57 -29.50 1.25
CA GLN A 419 10.44 -30.67 1.13
C GLN A 419 11.88 -30.37 1.55
N GLN A 420 12.74 -31.38 1.62
CA GLN A 420 14.16 -31.17 1.89
C GLN A 420 14.80 -30.32 0.78
N TYR A 421 15.09 -29.07 1.09
CA TYR A 421 15.73 -28.12 0.19
C TYR A 421 17.10 -27.67 0.75
N SER A 422 17.92 -27.08 -0.12
CA SER A 422 19.19 -26.45 0.25
C SER A 422 19.10 -24.96 -0.06
N THR A 423 19.73 -24.13 0.78
CA THR A 423 19.97 -22.72 0.46
C THR A 423 20.93 -22.56 -0.73
N GLY A 424 21.63 -23.63 -1.12
CA GLY A 424 22.62 -23.62 -2.20
C GLY A 424 23.90 -22.86 -1.85
N PHE A 425 24.12 -22.53 -0.58
CA PHE A 425 25.41 -22.07 -0.07
C PHE A 425 26.28 -23.27 0.32
N ARG A 426 27.61 -23.13 0.21
CA ARG A 426 28.55 -24.22 0.53
C ARG A 426 28.55 -24.61 2.00
N ASP A 427 28.19 -23.67 2.86
CA ASP A 427 28.03 -23.83 4.30
C ASP A 427 26.56 -23.96 4.72
N ASP A 428 25.68 -24.49 3.84
CA ASP A 428 24.27 -24.75 4.15
C ASP A 428 24.07 -25.53 5.46
N GLY A 429 24.95 -26.49 5.74
CA GLY A 429 24.93 -27.29 6.98
C GLY A 429 25.33 -26.52 8.25
N GLN A 430 25.91 -25.31 8.12
CA GLN A 430 26.22 -24.44 9.25
C GLN A 430 25.12 -23.42 9.53
N ILE A 431 24.13 -23.29 8.63
CA ILE A 431 23.00 -22.39 8.81
C ILE A 431 22.06 -23.00 9.85
N PRO A 432 21.78 -22.30 10.97
CA PRO A 432 20.87 -22.81 11.98
C PRO A 432 19.47 -23.06 11.40
N LEU A 433 18.78 -24.09 11.90
CA LEU A 433 17.45 -24.46 11.40
C LEU A 433 16.44 -23.29 11.47
N TRP A 434 16.49 -22.48 12.53
CA TRP A 434 15.63 -21.30 12.69
C TRP A 434 15.88 -20.20 11.66
N ALA A 435 17.05 -20.18 11.02
CA ALA A 435 17.43 -19.21 10.01
C ALA A 435 17.30 -19.75 8.59
N LYS A 436 17.11 -21.06 8.42
CA LYS A 436 17.29 -21.73 7.12
C LYS A 436 16.29 -21.25 6.08
N ASP A 437 15.02 -21.18 6.44
CA ASP A 437 13.95 -20.67 5.56
C ASP A 437 14.21 -19.20 5.18
N ALA A 438 14.61 -18.38 6.14
CA ALA A 438 14.93 -16.97 5.89
C ALA A 438 16.14 -16.80 4.97
N VAL A 439 17.21 -17.57 5.18
CA VAL A 439 18.40 -17.47 4.33
C VAL A 439 18.12 -17.96 2.91
N TYR A 440 17.29 -19.01 2.77
CA TYR A 440 16.80 -19.45 1.47
C TYR A 440 16.03 -18.34 0.77
N MET A 441 14.99 -17.80 1.41
CA MET A 441 14.16 -16.74 0.82
C MET A 441 14.97 -15.49 0.50
N ALA A 442 15.86 -15.07 1.38
CA ALA A 442 16.71 -13.90 1.14
C ALA A 442 17.64 -14.08 -0.07
N LYS A 443 18.06 -15.31 -0.38
CA LYS A 443 18.83 -15.60 -1.58
C LYS A 443 17.94 -15.57 -2.82
N GLU A 444 16.77 -16.20 -2.78
CA GLU A 444 15.81 -16.22 -3.90
C GLU A 444 15.35 -14.80 -4.28
N LEU A 445 15.20 -13.92 -3.30
CA LEU A 445 14.86 -12.51 -3.48
C LEU A 445 16.06 -11.62 -3.84
N GLY A 446 17.28 -12.19 -3.94
CA GLY A 446 18.51 -11.43 -4.22
C GLY A 446 18.97 -10.47 -3.11
N LEU A 447 18.31 -10.48 -1.95
CA LEU A 447 18.65 -9.63 -0.79
C LEU A 447 20.02 -9.96 -0.20
N VAL A 448 20.45 -11.21 -0.32
CA VAL A 448 21.79 -11.64 0.10
C VAL A 448 22.49 -12.43 -0.98
N GLN A 449 23.79 -12.21 -1.05
CA GLN A 449 24.72 -12.96 -1.88
C GLN A 449 25.76 -13.64 -0.99
N GLY A 450 26.29 -14.76 -1.47
CA GLY A 450 27.42 -15.43 -0.84
C GLY A 450 28.73 -14.68 -1.12
N THR A 451 29.81 -15.13 -0.50
CA THR A 451 31.16 -14.73 -0.92
C THR A 451 31.45 -15.24 -2.34
N ASP A 452 32.53 -14.74 -2.96
CA ASP A 452 32.99 -15.23 -4.27
C ASP A 452 33.24 -16.75 -4.29
N GLU A 453 33.56 -17.32 -3.13
CA GLU A 453 33.76 -18.76 -2.93
C GLU A 453 32.46 -19.54 -2.74
N GLY A 454 31.31 -18.87 -2.60
CA GLY A 454 29.98 -19.46 -2.44
C GLY A 454 29.52 -19.68 -1.00
N TYR A 455 30.11 -19.01 -0.01
CA TYR A 455 29.77 -19.15 1.41
C TYR A 455 28.80 -18.06 1.89
N PHE A 456 27.83 -18.41 2.74
CA PHE A 456 26.95 -17.45 3.39
C PHE A 456 27.55 -16.85 4.67
N GLN A 457 28.29 -17.63 5.45
CA GLN A 457 28.91 -17.29 6.73
C GLN A 457 27.87 -16.92 7.82
N PRO A 458 27.00 -17.86 8.23
CA PRO A 458 25.84 -17.57 9.11
C PRO A 458 26.23 -16.99 10.47
N ASN A 459 27.35 -17.43 11.03
CA ASN A 459 27.83 -17.03 12.36
C ASN A 459 28.75 -15.80 12.36
N LYS A 460 29.07 -15.23 11.19
CA LYS A 460 29.91 -14.04 11.09
C LYS A 460 29.20 -12.86 11.74
N VAL A 461 29.90 -12.16 12.62
CA VAL A 461 29.44 -10.89 13.19
C VAL A 461 29.43 -9.82 12.10
N LEU A 462 28.30 -9.12 11.95
CA LEU A 462 28.20 -8.03 10.99
C LEU A 462 28.94 -6.79 11.49
N THR A 463 29.71 -6.19 10.59
CA THR A 463 30.19 -4.82 10.79
C THR A 463 29.09 -3.81 10.53
N LYS A 464 29.24 -2.58 11.03
CA LYS A 464 28.27 -1.50 10.75
C LYS A 464 28.13 -1.20 9.26
N ALA A 465 29.24 -1.26 8.52
CA ALA A 465 29.24 -1.09 7.07
C ALA A 465 28.43 -2.18 6.35
N GLU A 466 28.62 -3.45 6.70
CA GLU A 466 27.87 -4.55 6.10
C GLU A 466 26.39 -4.48 6.42
N ALA A 467 26.04 -4.12 7.65
CA ALA A 467 24.65 -3.92 8.05
C ALA A 467 24.00 -2.74 7.30
N ALA A 468 24.74 -1.65 7.07
CA ALA A 468 24.26 -0.51 6.29
C ALA A 468 23.99 -0.87 4.83
N ALA A 469 24.92 -1.59 4.19
CA ALA A 469 24.74 -2.08 2.83
C ALA A 469 23.55 -3.05 2.72
N MET A 470 23.42 -3.98 3.67
CA MET A 470 22.30 -4.92 3.72
C MET A 470 20.95 -4.21 3.87
N MET A 471 20.85 -3.22 4.75
CA MET A 471 19.62 -2.43 4.94
C MET A 471 19.30 -1.59 3.70
N THR A 472 20.30 -1.04 3.02
CA THR A 472 20.08 -0.26 1.79
C THR A 472 19.62 -1.17 0.63
N ASN A 473 20.16 -2.39 0.52
CA ASN A 473 19.65 -3.39 -0.43
C ASN A 473 18.19 -3.76 -0.12
N PHE A 474 17.83 -3.89 1.16
CA PHE A 474 16.46 -4.15 1.58
C PHE A 474 15.52 -3.00 1.18
N ILE A 475 15.93 -1.74 1.34
CA ILE A 475 15.17 -0.58 0.85
C ILE A 475 14.96 -0.67 -0.66
N ARG A 476 16.02 -0.94 -1.44
CA ARG A 476 15.92 -1.03 -2.90
C ARG A 476 14.96 -2.13 -3.36
N TYR A 477 15.00 -3.30 -2.71
CA TYR A 477 14.05 -4.39 -2.95
C TYR A 477 12.58 -3.94 -2.73
N LEU A 478 12.32 -3.18 -1.67
CA LEU A 478 11.00 -2.62 -1.39
C LEU A 478 10.57 -1.57 -2.44
N GLN A 479 11.50 -0.79 -2.97
CA GLN A 479 11.22 0.25 -3.98
C GLN A 479 11.00 -0.31 -5.39
N GLU A 480 11.76 -1.35 -5.77
CA GLU A 480 11.87 -1.80 -7.16
C GLU A 480 11.24 -3.17 -7.39
N ASP A 481 11.75 -4.20 -6.72
CA ASP A 481 11.46 -5.61 -7.03
C ASP A 481 10.05 -6.01 -6.61
N LEU A 482 9.64 -5.66 -5.39
CA LEU A 482 8.30 -5.97 -4.90
C LEU A 482 7.23 -5.27 -5.76
N ARG A 483 7.53 -4.06 -6.23
CA ARG A 483 6.66 -3.31 -7.16
C ARG A 483 6.53 -4.02 -8.50
N TYR A 484 7.65 -4.48 -9.07
CA TYR A 484 7.65 -5.15 -10.36
C TYR A 484 6.78 -6.41 -10.34
N ASP A 485 6.86 -7.22 -9.29
CA ASP A 485 6.10 -8.46 -9.16
C ASP A 485 4.58 -8.22 -9.13
N TYR A 486 4.12 -7.13 -8.50
CA TYR A 486 2.68 -6.84 -8.41
C TYR A 486 2.15 -6.01 -9.57
N ARG A 487 3.00 -5.27 -10.29
CA ARG A 487 2.60 -4.46 -11.45
C ARG A 487 2.71 -5.25 -12.76
N GLU A 488 3.90 -5.76 -13.06
CA GLU A 488 4.22 -6.25 -14.41
C GLU A 488 3.85 -7.72 -14.60
N ARG A 489 3.97 -8.56 -13.55
CA ARG A 489 3.53 -9.96 -13.69
C ARG A 489 2.01 -10.03 -13.79
N ILE A 490 1.26 -9.24 -13.03
CA ILE A 490 -0.21 -9.27 -13.05
C ILE A 490 -0.80 -8.70 -14.35
N LEU A 491 -0.21 -7.63 -14.91
CA LEU A 491 -0.71 -7.02 -16.16
C LEU A 491 -0.39 -7.83 -17.43
N ASN A 492 0.55 -8.77 -17.36
CA ASN A 492 1.01 -9.58 -18.49
C ASN A 492 0.56 -11.06 -18.45
N PHE A 493 -0.37 -11.42 -17.55
CA PHE A 493 -1.04 -12.73 -17.53
C PHE A 493 -2.44 -12.68 -18.12
#